data_AF-A0A965R225-F1
#
_entry.id   AF-A0A965R225-F1
#
_cell.length_a   1.000
_cell.length_b   1.000
_cell.length_c   1.000
_cell.angle_alpha   90.00
_cell.angle_beta   90.00
_cell.angle_gamma   90.00
#
_symmetry.space_group_name_H-M   'P 1'
#
loop_
_entity.id
_entity.type
_entity.pdbx_description
1 polymer ?
#
loop_
_entity_poly.entity_id
_entity_poly.type
_entity_poly.pdbx_seq_one_letter_code
_entity_poly.pdbx_strand_id
1 'polypeptide(L)'
;MNRLKLGVLREEKQNPDKRVPLTPLICADIMRQNPQISIVVQPSPFRCYRDEEYTAFGIPLQENLHDCDILMGVKEIPETLLIPEKTYFFFSHTIKQQAHNQNLMKALLKKRIRMVDYETLTDAQHNRIIGFGRFAGIVGAYNGLLGYGLKYDLYRIKPAHACR
;
A
#
# COMPACT_ATOMS: atom_id res chain seq x y z
N MET A 1 8.00 27.87 -6.66
CA MET A 1 6.88 26.92 -6.43
C MET A 1 7.46 25.72 -5.69
N ASN A 2 6.93 25.35 -4.52
CA ASN A 2 7.44 24.17 -3.80
C ASN A 2 7.10 22.90 -4.59
N ARG A 3 8.12 22.13 -4.93
CA ARG A 3 7.99 20.82 -5.55
C ARG A 3 7.56 19.83 -4.47
N LEU A 4 6.49 19.08 -4.71
CA LEU A 4 5.98 18.08 -3.78
C LEU A 4 6.67 16.74 -4.04
N LYS A 5 7.27 16.14 -3.00
CA LYS A 5 7.94 14.85 -3.12
C LYS A 5 7.19 13.75 -2.39
N LEU A 6 6.90 12.67 -3.10
CA LEU A 6 6.17 11.51 -2.61
C LEU A 6 7.10 10.29 -2.52
N GLY A 7 7.04 9.58 -1.40
CA GLY A 7 7.73 8.32 -1.19
C GLY A 7 6.76 7.15 -1.15
N VAL A 8 6.98 6.12 -1.97
CA VAL A 8 6.31 4.82 -1.83
C VAL A 8 7.14 3.95 -0.89
N LEU A 9 6.52 3.56 0.24
CA LEU A 9 7.17 2.80 1.29
C LEU A 9 7.35 1.33 0.91
N ARG A 10 8.35 0.70 1.52
CA ARG A 10 8.44 -0.75 1.65
C ARG A 10 7.52 -1.20 2.81
N GLU A 11 6.81 -2.31 2.64
CA GLU A 11 5.96 -2.89 3.70
C GLU A 11 6.81 -3.63 4.74
N GLU A 12 6.71 -3.28 6.03
CA GLU A 12 7.66 -3.76 7.06
C GLU A 12 7.09 -4.89 7.96
N LYS A 13 5.84 -5.32 7.73
CA LYS A 13 5.22 -6.39 8.52
C LYS A 13 5.78 -7.78 8.17
N GLN A 14 5.87 -8.65 9.19
CA GLN A 14 6.19 -10.07 9.00
C GLN A 14 5.08 -10.75 8.17
N ASN A 15 5.45 -11.48 7.11
CA ASN A 15 4.60 -11.78 5.96
C ASN A 15 4.15 -10.50 5.22
N PRO A 16 5.09 -9.85 4.52
CA PRO A 16 4.85 -8.53 3.96
C PRO A 16 3.74 -8.58 2.91
N ASP A 17 2.88 -7.56 2.95
CA ASP A 17 1.89 -7.34 1.91
C ASP A 17 2.62 -7.10 0.59
N LYS A 18 2.29 -7.90 -0.43
CA LYS A 18 2.95 -7.77 -1.72
C LYS A 18 2.41 -6.61 -2.55
N ARG A 19 1.27 -6.04 -2.18
CA ARG A 19 0.64 -4.96 -2.93
C ARG A 19 1.41 -3.66 -2.75
N VAL A 20 1.18 -2.72 -3.66
CA VAL A 20 1.76 -1.39 -3.64
C VAL A 20 0.64 -0.35 -3.73
N PRO A 21 0.81 0.84 -3.11
CA PRO A 21 -0.17 1.91 -3.23
C PRO A 21 -0.16 2.54 -4.63
N LEU A 22 1.00 2.55 -5.31
CA LEU A 22 1.18 3.05 -6.67
C LEU A 22 2.02 2.07 -7.49
N THR A 23 1.53 1.68 -8.66
CA THR A 23 2.27 0.83 -9.61
C THR A 23 3.29 1.65 -10.40
N PRO A 24 4.31 1.05 -11.02
CA PRO A 24 5.28 1.77 -11.86
C PRO A 24 4.62 2.68 -12.91
N LEU A 25 3.61 2.15 -13.61
CA LEU A 25 2.86 2.89 -14.62
C LEU A 25 2.13 4.10 -14.02
N ILE A 26 1.43 3.93 -12.89
CA ILE A 26 0.71 5.03 -12.22
C ILE A 26 1.70 6.11 -11.76
N CYS A 27 2.85 5.73 -11.21
CA CYS A 27 3.89 6.70 -10.81
C CYS A 27 4.36 7.53 -12.01
N ALA A 28 4.68 6.88 -13.13
CA ALA A 28 5.11 7.56 -14.35
C ALA A 28 4.03 8.51 -14.88
N ASP A 29 2.76 8.06 -14.90
CA ASP A 29 1.65 8.91 -15.34
C ASP A 29 1.44 10.12 -14.43
N ILE A 30 1.52 9.97 -13.11
CA ILE A 30 1.42 11.10 -12.18
C ILE A 30 2.54 12.11 -12.44
N MET A 31 3.79 11.65 -12.51
CA MET A 31 4.95 12.52 -12.74
C MET A 31 4.89 13.23 -14.10
N ARG A 32 4.38 12.55 -15.13
CA ARG A 32 4.18 13.12 -16.47
C ARG A 32 3.09 14.19 -16.50
N GLN A 33 1.96 13.94 -15.84
CA GLN A 33 0.82 14.88 -15.81
C GLN A 33 1.04 16.03 -14.83
N ASN A 34 1.94 15.87 -13.85
CA ASN A 34 2.16 16.83 -12.78
C ASN A 34 3.68 17.06 -12.58
N PRO A 35 4.33 17.91 -13.40
CA PRO A 35 5.79 18.15 -13.33
C PRO A 35 6.31 18.64 -11.97
N GLN A 36 5.44 19.23 -11.16
CA GLN A 36 5.69 19.70 -9.80
C GLN A 36 5.73 18.56 -8.76
N ILE A 37 5.34 17.34 -9.12
CA ILE A 37 5.37 16.16 -8.26
C ILE A 37 6.56 15.29 -8.67
N SER A 38 7.41 14.94 -7.69
CA SER A 38 8.38 13.87 -7.84
C SER A 38 7.98 12.67 -6.99
N ILE A 39 8.19 11.47 -7.50
CA ILE A 39 7.94 10.22 -6.79
C ILE A 39 9.25 9.46 -6.68
N VAL A 40 9.52 8.91 -5.51
CA VAL A 40 10.61 7.96 -5.27
C VAL A 40 10.05 6.73 -4.57
N VAL A 41 10.72 5.59 -4.73
CA VAL A 41 10.26 4.30 -4.20
C VAL A 41 11.35 3.69 -3.34
N GLN A 42 11.02 3.29 -2.11
CA GLN A 42 11.93 2.48 -1.31
C GLN A 42 12.15 1.12 -1.96
N PRO A 43 13.38 0.62 -2.15
CA PRO A 43 13.64 -0.74 -2.61
C PRO A 43 12.90 -1.80 -1.77
N SER A 44 12.41 -2.88 -2.39
CA SER A 44 11.75 -3.97 -1.65
C SER A 44 11.89 -5.32 -2.34
N PRO A 45 12.30 -6.37 -1.60
CA PRO A 45 12.49 -7.70 -2.16
C PRO A 45 11.20 -8.54 -2.25
N PHE A 46 10.04 -8.04 -1.81
CA PHE A 46 8.82 -8.87 -1.62
C PHE A 46 7.53 -8.31 -2.22
N ARG A 47 7.50 -7.05 -2.67
CA ARG A 47 6.35 -6.50 -3.39
C ARG A 47 6.14 -7.22 -4.74
N CYS A 48 4.95 -7.09 -5.32
CA CYS A 48 4.58 -7.75 -6.57
C CYS A 48 5.15 -7.08 -7.84
N TYR A 49 5.77 -5.90 -7.70
CA TYR A 49 6.49 -5.20 -8.76
C TYR A 49 7.96 -5.10 -8.39
N ARG A 50 8.85 -5.60 -9.23
CA ARG A 50 10.29 -5.55 -8.96
C ARG A 50 10.81 -4.12 -9.00
N ASP A 51 11.91 -3.86 -8.32
CA ASP A 51 12.55 -2.55 -8.29
C ASP A 51 13.00 -2.11 -9.69
N GLU A 52 13.40 -3.04 -10.56
CA GLU A 52 13.76 -2.74 -11.95
C GLU A 52 12.56 -2.29 -12.79
N GLU A 53 11.34 -2.66 -12.41
CA GLU A 53 10.15 -2.19 -13.11
C GLU A 53 9.92 -0.71 -12.81
N TYR A 54 10.14 -0.24 -11.58
CA TYR A 54 10.07 1.19 -11.27
C TYR A 54 11.14 1.99 -12.01
N THR A 55 12.39 1.52 -12.03
CA THR A 55 13.47 2.24 -12.72
C THR A 55 13.29 2.24 -14.24
N ALA A 56 12.75 1.18 -14.83
CA ALA A 56 12.42 1.13 -16.26
C ALA A 56 11.36 2.17 -16.66
N PHE A 57 10.47 2.55 -15.75
CA PHE A 57 9.50 3.64 -15.93
C PHE A 57 10.06 5.02 -15.53
N GLY A 58 11.34 5.11 -15.15
CA GLY A 58 12.00 6.37 -14.78
C GLY A 58 11.74 6.82 -13.33
N ILE A 59 11.24 5.94 -12.46
CA ILE A 59 11.01 6.25 -11.04
C ILE A 59 12.29 5.95 -10.26
N PRO A 60 12.90 6.93 -9.56
CA PRO A 60 14.08 6.70 -8.76
C PRO A 60 13.79 5.82 -7.54
N LEU A 61 14.73 4.92 -7.25
CA LEU A 61 14.75 4.18 -6.00
C LEU A 61 15.47 5.00 -4.92
N GLN A 62 14.94 5.00 -3.70
CA GLN A 62 15.49 5.78 -2.59
C GLN A 62 15.15 5.12 -1.24
N GLU A 63 16.16 4.64 -0.52
CA GLU A 63 15.96 3.97 0.77
C GLU A 63 15.54 4.95 1.88
N ASN A 64 16.25 6.07 2.01
CA ASN A 64 15.93 7.10 3.00
C ASN A 64 14.86 8.06 2.45
N LEU A 65 13.68 8.13 3.06
CA LEU A 65 12.57 8.99 2.60
C LEU A 65 12.36 10.27 3.43
N HIS A 66 13.34 10.69 4.24
CA HIS A 66 13.21 11.87 5.11
C HIS A 66 12.95 13.18 4.35
N ASP A 67 13.38 13.27 3.09
CA ASP A 67 13.17 14.44 2.24
C ASP A 67 11.83 14.43 1.48
N CYS A 68 11.00 13.39 1.66
CA CYS A 68 9.65 13.32 1.09
C CYS A 68 8.65 14.07 1.97
N ASP A 69 7.64 14.68 1.36
CA ASP A 69 6.55 15.38 2.05
C ASP A 69 5.40 14.42 2.41
N ILE A 70 5.13 13.49 1.50
CA ILE A 70 4.06 12.49 1.58
C ILE A 70 4.66 11.09 1.49
N LEU A 71 4.21 10.19 2.36
CA LEU A 71 4.63 8.80 2.40
C LEU A 71 3.42 7.89 2.24
N MET A 72 3.47 6.97 1.28
CA MET A 72 2.37 6.06 0.95
C MET A 72 2.79 4.61 1.20
N GLY A 73 2.01 3.90 2.02
CA GLY A 73 2.09 2.45 2.20
C GLY A 73 0.73 1.81 1.95
N VAL A 74 0.62 0.49 2.08
CA VAL A 74 -0.64 -0.26 2.07
C VAL A 74 -1.08 -0.53 3.50
N LYS A 75 -0.22 -1.10 4.36
CA LYS A 75 -0.58 -1.47 5.73
C LYS A 75 0.05 -0.54 6.76
N GLU A 76 -0.23 -0.83 8.02
CA GLU A 76 0.32 -0.11 9.17
C GLU A 76 1.84 -0.23 9.22
N ILE A 77 2.47 0.87 9.60
CA ILE A 77 3.92 1.00 9.69
C ILE A 77 4.33 0.86 11.17
N PRO A 78 5.38 0.10 11.50
CA PRO A 78 5.93 0.07 12.85
C PRO A 78 6.26 1.47 13.37
N GLU A 79 5.90 1.76 14.62
CA GLU A 79 6.05 3.10 15.22
C GLU A 79 7.50 3.60 15.22
N THR A 80 8.45 2.67 15.30
CA THR A 80 9.89 2.93 15.27
C THR A 80 10.37 3.47 13.91
N LEU A 81 9.65 3.15 12.83
CA LEU A 81 10.00 3.53 11.46
C LEU A 81 9.27 4.80 11.00
N LEU A 82 8.32 5.32 11.79
CA LEU A 82 7.60 6.55 11.48
C LEU A 82 8.54 7.77 11.52
N ILE A 83 8.66 8.43 10.37
CA ILE A 83 9.31 9.73 10.19
C ILE A 83 8.37 10.84 10.72
N PRO A 84 8.79 11.67 11.68
CA PRO A 84 7.97 12.77 12.22
C PRO A 84 7.61 13.86 11.22
N GLU A 85 6.52 14.57 11.49
CA GLU A 85 6.08 15.79 10.77
C GLU A 85 5.84 15.58 9.26
N LYS A 86 5.48 14.35 8.86
CA LYS A 86 5.10 13.99 7.49
C LYS A 86 3.59 13.77 7.33
N THR A 87 3.13 13.74 6.08
CA THR A 87 1.80 13.23 5.74
C THR A 87 1.90 11.77 5.32
N TYR A 88 1.04 10.91 5.86
CA TYR A 88 1.01 9.48 5.52
C TYR A 88 -0.33 9.06 4.92
N PHE A 89 -0.27 8.10 4.01
CA PHE A 89 -1.42 7.41 3.44
C PHE A 89 -1.23 5.89 3.60
N PHE A 90 -2.12 5.24 4.35
CA PHE A 90 -2.19 3.78 4.51
C PHE A 90 -3.48 3.38 5.23
N PHE A 91 -3.81 2.08 5.25
CA PHE A 91 -4.89 1.57 6.09
C PHE A 91 -4.40 1.52 7.54
N SER A 92 -4.74 2.52 8.36
CA SER A 92 -4.20 2.60 9.72
C SER A 92 -4.82 1.58 10.66
N HIS A 93 -6.04 1.14 10.37
CA HIS A 93 -6.87 0.34 11.27
C HIS A 93 -6.86 0.90 12.71
N THR A 94 -7.04 2.22 12.84
CA THR A 94 -7.18 2.91 14.15
C THR A 94 -8.60 3.43 14.40
N ILE A 95 -9.37 3.70 13.33
CA ILE A 95 -10.68 4.36 13.40
C ILE A 95 -11.78 3.56 14.11
N LYS A 96 -11.63 2.23 14.23
CA LYS A 96 -12.60 1.33 14.90
C LYS A 96 -12.13 0.94 16.31
N GLN A 97 -11.23 1.73 16.90
CA GLN A 97 -10.68 1.50 18.24
C GLN A 97 -10.00 0.13 18.41
N GLN A 98 -9.32 -0.36 17.37
CA GLN A 98 -8.63 -1.64 17.43
C GLN A 98 -7.50 -1.59 18.49
N ALA A 99 -7.62 -2.43 19.52
CA ALA A 99 -6.72 -2.41 20.68
C ALA A 99 -5.23 -2.52 20.31
N HIS A 100 -4.90 -3.35 19.32
CA HIS A 100 -3.52 -3.57 18.88
C HIS A 100 -2.86 -2.33 18.22
N ASN A 101 -3.65 -1.39 17.69
CA ASN A 101 -3.15 -0.19 17.00
C ASN A 101 -3.27 1.10 17.84
N GLN A 102 -3.59 0.99 19.13
CA GLN A 102 -3.62 2.15 20.02
C GLN A 102 -2.25 2.85 20.13
N ASN A 103 -1.17 2.06 20.17
CA ASN A 103 0.18 2.61 20.26
C ASN A 103 0.56 3.34 18.95
N LEU A 104 0.19 2.79 17.79
CA LEU A 104 0.32 3.48 16.51
C LEU A 104 -0.36 4.83 16.51
N MET A 105 -1.62 4.92 16.97
CA MET A 105 -2.33 6.20 17.06
C MET A 105 -1.60 7.21 17.96
N LYS A 106 -1.12 6.78 19.13
CA LYS A 106 -0.32 7.63 20.04
C LYS A 106 0.98 8.09 19.38
N ALA A 107 1.65 7.21 18.63
CA ALA A 107 2.88 7.54 17.92
C ALA A 107 2.64 8.56 16.81
N LEU A 108 1.57 8.43 16.02
CA LEU A 108 1.18 9.40 14.99
C LEU A 108 0.97 10.79 15.60
N LEU A 109 0.24 10.88 16.73
CA LEU A 109 0.03 12.13 17.45
C LEU A 109 1.34 12.71 18.00
N LYS A 110 2.14 11.91 18.71
CA LYS A 110 3.42 12.33 19.30
C LYS A 110 4.40 12.86 18.26
N LYS A 111 4.43 12.24 17.08
CA LYS A 111 5.31 12.59 15.97
C LYS A 111 4.72 13.69 15.05
N ARG A 112 3.55 14.26 15.40
CA ARG A 112 2.84 15.28 14.60
C ARG A 112 2.63 14.86 13.15
N ILE A 113 2.32 13.58 12.95
CA ILE A 113 2.05 13.02 11.63
C ILE A 113 0.62 13.33 11.23
N ARG A 114 0.44 13.85 10.01
CA ARG A 114 -0.88 13.97 9.39
C ARG A 114 -1.23 12.64 8.72
N MET A 115 -2.15 11.89 9.32
CA MET A 115 -2.60 10.60 8.80
C MET A 115 -3.82 10.76 7.89
N VAL A 116 -3.73 10.24 6.67
CA VAL A 116 -4.86 10.09 5.74
C VAL A 116 -5.17 8.60 5.59
N ASP A 117 -6.23 8.15 6.25
CA ASP A 117 -6.62 6.74 6.22
C ASP A 117 -7.38 6.42 4.92
N TYR A 118 -6.87 5.47 4.12
CA TYR A 118 -7.58 5.04 2.91
C TYR A 118 -8.98 4.51 3.17
N GLU A 119 -9.25 3.99 4.38
CA GLU A 119 -10.55 3.47 4.74
C GLU A 119 -11.65 4.53 4.83
N THR A 120 -11.29 5.79 5.05
CA THR A 120 -12.24 6.90 5.20
C THR A 120 -12.35 7.79 3.96
N LEU A 121 -11.57 7.52 2.90
CA LEU A 121 -11.63 8.27 1.65
C LEU A 121 -12.93 7.96 0.89
N THR A 122 -13.77 8.98 0.74
CA THR A 122 -15.05 8.90 0.05
C THR A 122 -15.19 9.99 -1.02
N ASP A 123 -16.00 9.72 -2.04
CA ASP A 123 -16.41 10.71 -3.03
C ASP A 123 -17.47 11.67 -2.46
N ALA A 124 -17.96 12.60 -3.30
CA ALA A 124 -18.99 13.57 -2.89
C ALA A 124 -20.34 12.93 -2.53
N GLN A 125 -20.57 11.67 -2.91
CA GLN A 125 -21.77 10.89 -2.60
C GLN A 125 -21.54 9.92 -1.43
N HIS A 126 -20.41 10.05 -0.71
CA HIS A 126 -19.98 9.17 0.38
C HIS A 126 -19.67 7.72 -0.03
N ASN A 127 -19.47 7.44 -1.32
CA ASN A 127 -18.97 6.14 -1.73
C ASN A 127 -17.48 6.04 -1.47
N ARG A 128 -17.06 4.91 -0.92
CA ARG A 128 -15.65 4.64 -0.65
C ARG A 128 -14.86 4.54 -1.95
N ILE A 129 -13.80 5.35 -2.07
CA ILE A 129 -12.98 5.43 -3.29
C ILE A 129 -12.02 4.23 -3.40
N ILE A 130 -11.46 3.78 -2.27
CA ILE A 130 -10.41 2.75 -2.24
C ILE A 130 -10.93 1.49 -1.54
N GLY A 131 -10.98 0.38 -2.27
CA GLY A 131 -11.34 -0.93 -1.73
C GLY A 131 -10.83 -2.07 -2.60
N PHE A 132 -10.76 -3.27 -2.02
CA PHE A 132 -10.25 -4.47 -2.70
C PHE A 132 -11.35 -5.50 -3.00
N GLY A 133 -12.62 -5.11 -2.91
CA GLY A 133 -13.78 -6.02 -2.91
C GLY A 133 -13.87 -6.91 -4.15
N ARG A 134 -13.66 -6.36 -5.35
CA ARG A 134 -13.71 -7.13 -6.61
C ARG A 134 -12.74 -8.30 -6.61
N PHE A 135 -11.45 -8.04 -6.36
CA PHE A 135 -10.43 -9.08 -6.34
C PHE A 135 -10.55 -10.02 -5.14
N ALA A 136 -11.00 -9.52 -3.99
CA ALA A 136 -11.33 -10.37 -2.84
C ALA A 136 -12.42 -11.39 -3.20
N GLY A 137 -13.48 -10.97 -3.91
CA GLY A 137 -14.54 -11.86 -4.39
C GLY A 137 -14.03 -12.88 -5.41
N ILE A 138 -13.23 -12.45 -6.39
CA ILE A 138 -12.64 -13.35 -7.40
C ILE A 138 -11.76 -14.42 -6.75
N VAL A 139 -10.83 -14.02 -5.88
CA VAL A 139 -9.92 -14.95 -5.20
C VAL A 139 -10.69 -15.83 -4.20
N GLY A 140 -11.70 -15.30 -3.54
CA GLY A 140 -12.59 -16.05 -2.65
C GLY A 140 -13.36 -17.15 -3.40
N ALA A 141 -13.97 -16.83 -4.53
CA ALA A 141 -14.67 -17.79 -5.38
C ALA A 141 -13.72 -18.88 -5.90
N TYR A 142 -12.53 -18.48 -6.36
CA TYR A 142 -11.49 -19.42 -6.80
C TYR A 142 -11.10 -20.41 -5.70
N ASN A 143 -10.82 -19.91 -4.49
CA ASN A 143 -10.47 -20.75 -3.35
C ASN A 143 -11.65 -21.63 -2.90
N GLY A 144 -12.89 -21.16 -3.06
CA GLY A 144 -14.09 -21.96 -2.84
C GLY A 144 -14.17 -23.16 -3.79
N LEU A 145 -13.93 -22.94 -5.08
CA LEU A 145 -13.90 -24.02 -6.09
C LEU A 145 -12.75 -25.00 -5.85
N LEU A 146 -11.57 -24.50 -5.46
CA LEU A 146 -10.43 -25.34 -5.06
C LEU A 146 -10.79 -26.22 -3.87
N GLY A 147 -11.33 -25.62 -2.80
CA GLY A 147 -11.72 -26.34 -1.59
C GLY A 147 -12.82 -27.37 -1.86
N TYR A 148 -13.78 -27.06 -2.72
CA TYR A 148 -14.83 -27.99 -3.14
C TYR A 148 -14.25 -29.20 -3.86
N GLY A 149 -13.38 -28.99 -4.85
CA GLY A 149 -12.72 -30.07 -5.59
C GLY A 149 -11.89 -30.98 -4.69
N LEU A 150 -11.14 -30.42 -3.75
CA LEU A 150 -10.33 -31.16 -2.79
C LEU A 150 -11.18 -31.95 -1.77
N LYS A 151 -12.27 -31.36 -1.27
CA LYS A 151 -13.12 -31.98 -0.24
C LYS A 151 -13.84 -33.22 -0.75
N TYR A 152 -14.30 -33.20 -1.99
CA TYR A 152 -15.08 -34.27 -2.60
C TYR A 152 -14.25 -35.13 -3.56
N ASP A 153 -12.93 -34.92 -3.62
CA ASP A 153 -11.97 -35.59 -4.52
C ASP A 153 -12.43 -35.61 -6.00
N LEU A 154 -13.00 -34.50 -6.46
CA LEU A 154 -13.55 -34.38 -7.81
C LEU A 154 -12.50 -33.92 -8.83
N TYR A 155 -11.64 -32.99 -8.41
CA TYR A 155 -10.60 -32.39 -9.25
C TYR A 155 -9.56 -31.66 -8.39
N ARG A 156 -8.41 -31.34 -9.00
CA ARG A 156 -7.32 -30.59 -8.36
C ARG A 156 -6.91 -29.43 -9.26
N ILE A 157 -7.02 -28.21 -8.75
CA ILE A 157 -6.52 -26.98 -9.39
C ILE A 157 -5.39 -26.39 -8.55
N LYS A 158 -4.54 -25.56 -9.15
CA LYS A 158 -3.46 -24.87 -8.43
C LYS A 158 -4.07 -23.85 -7.46
N PRO A 159 -3.46 -23.57 -6.30
CA PRO A 159 -3.84 -22.42 -5.48
C PRO A 159 -3.71 -21.10 -6.27
N ALA A 160 -4.57 -20.12 -6.00
CA ALA A 160 -4.59 -18.85 -6.75
C ALA A 160 -3.22 -18.14 -6.79
N HIS A 161 -2.45 -18.21 -5.71
CA HIS A 161 -1.13 -17.59 -5.61
C HIS A 161 -0.04 -18.31 -6.44
N ALA A 162 -0.32 -19.52 -6.93
CA ALA A 162 0.58 -20.30 -7.78
C ALA A 162 0.23 -20.18 -9.28
N CYS A 163 -0.85 -19.47 -9.61
CA CYS A 163 -1.18 -19.07 -10.98
C CYS A 163 -0.37 -17.82 -11.33
N ARG A 164 0.44 -17.89 -12.39
CA ARG A 164 1.21 -16.76 -12.93
C ARG A 164 0.49 -16.15 -14.11
#